data_AF-A0A1S3AQ43-F1
#
_entry.id   AF-A0A1S3AQ43-F1
#
_cell.length_a   1.000
_cell.length_b   1.000
_cell.length_c   1.000
_cell.angle_alpha   90.00
_cell.angle_beta   90.00
_cell.angle_gamma   90.00
#
_symmetry.space_group_name_H-M   'P 1'
#
loop_
_entity.id
_entity.type
_entity.pdbx_description
1 polymer ?
#
loop_
_entity_poly.entity_id
_entity_poly.type
_entity_poly.pdbx_seq_one_letter_code
_entity_poly.pdbx_strand_id
1 'polypeptide(L)'
;MLVLLASLILGIVWVASALMDQDAASMESLYDLWEFYLPYLYSCVSLLGCLLLLVCTPVGLSRMFTVTGQLLVKPAILEDLDEQMCVITLEEEALQRRLNGLSSSSTRDSGVPELARELQRVKTLKTKLERRKKASAWERNLVYPAVMVLLLMETSVSVLLVARNILYLLLDETAMPKGAQGPGIGIVSLSAFGLVGAALEIVLIFYLMVSSVVGFYSLRVFGSFVPKKDDTTMTKIIGNCVSILVLSSALPVMSRTLGITRFDLLGDFGRFNWLGNFHIVLAYNLLFAVVTTLCLVRKFTSAVREELLKALGLHKLYLPGAAGDSDVKPAANGHQKAL
;
A
#
# COMPACT_ATOMS: atom_id res chain seq x y z
N MET A 1 -2.81 29.66 14.61
CA MET A 1 -3.35 29.09 15.87
C MET A 1 -4.21 30.10 16.61
N LEU A 2 -3.68 31.24 17.07
CA LEU A 2 -4.46 32.24 17.83
C LEU A 2 -5.68 32.81 17.09
N VAL A 3 -5.55 33.12 15.80
CA VAL A 3 -6.67 33.62 14.98
C VAL A 3 -7.78 32.57 14.82
N LEU A 4 -7.40 31.30 14.58
CA LEU A 4 -8.36 30.18 14.49
C LEU A 4 -9.06 29.91 15.83
N LEU A 5 -8.31 30.01 16.94
CA LEU A 5 -8.86 29.86 18.27
C LEU A 5 -9.82 31.02 18.58
N ALA A 6 -9.46 32.25 18.24
CA ALA A 6 -10.32 33.42 18.39
C ALA A 6 -11.60 33.30 17.55
N SER A 7 -11.51 32.87 16.29
CA SER A 7 -12.70 32.64 15.45
C SER A 7 -13.57 31.49 15.96
N LEU A 8 -12.97 30.42 16.50
CA LEU A 8 -13.68 29.30 17.10
C LEU A 8 -14.45 29.75 18.35
N ILE A 9 -13.79 30.46 19.25
CA ILE A 9 -14.40 30.98 20.48
C ILE A 9 -15.52 31.95 20.12
N LEU A 10 -15.30 32.87 19.18
CA LEU A 10 -16.31 33.82 18.72
C LEU A 10 -17.53 33.10 18.11
N GLY A 11 -17.30 32.05 17.32
CA GLY A 11 -18.39 31.23 16.75
C GLY A 11 -19.17 30.47 17.81
N ILE A 12 -18.50 29.85 18.79
CA ILE A 12 -19.15 29.14 19.90
C ILE A 12 -19.96 30.11 20.76
N VAL A 13 -19.40 31.28 21.08
CA VAL A 13 -20.09 32.32 21.85
C VAL A 13 -21.30 32.85 21.09
N TRP A 14 -21.20 33.06 19.77
CA TRP A 14 -22.33 33.48 18.95
C TRP A 14 -23.46 32.44 18.94
N VAL A 15 -23.13 31.15 18.75
CA VAL A 15 -24.12 30.06 18.81
C VAL A 15 -24.77 29.97 20.19
N ALA A 16 -23.98 30.06 21.27
CA ALA A 16 -24.49 30.02 22.63
C ALA A 16 -25.41 31.21 22.95
N SER A 17 -25.06 32.42 22.48
CA SER A 17 -25.87 33.62 22.64
C SER A 17 -27.20 33.50 21.89
N ALA A 18 -27.17 33.03 20.63
CA ALA A 18 -28.38 32.84 19.84
C ALA A 18 -29.29 31.74 20.41
N LEU A 19 -28.73 30.73 21.11
CA LEU A 19 -29.51 29.71 21.81
C LEU A 19 -30.20 30.25 23.08
N MET A 20 -29.56 31.21 23.77
CA MET A 20 -30.06 31.80 25.02
C MET A 20 -31.08 32.93 24.79
N ASP A 21 -30.92 33.74 23.74
CA ASP A 21 -31.76 34.93 23.55
C ASP A 21 -33.18 34.60 23.04
N GLN A 22 -33.47 33.40 22.52
CA GLN A 22 -34.79 32.98 21.98
C GLN A 22 -35.49 33.98 21.02
N ASP A 23 -34.81 35.03 20.58
CA ASP A 23 -35.33 36.01 19.63
C ASP A 23 -35.60 35.37 18.26
N ALA A 24 -36.71 35.77 17.63
CA ALA A 24 -37.14 35.19 16.35
C ALA A 24 -36.06 35.33 15.25
N ALA A 25 -35.34 36.44 15.22
CA ALA A 25 -34.30 36.71 14.23
C ALA A 25 -33.00 35.90 14.45
N SER A 26 -32.63 35.63 15.71
CA SER A 26 -31.44 34.82 16.01
C SER A 26 -31.72 33.33 15.78
N MET A 27 -32.94 32.89 16.08
CA MET A 27 -33.41 31.54 15.74
C MET A 27 -33.49 31.32 14.23
N GLU A 28 -34.03 32.25 13.46
CA GLU A 28 -34.07 32.15 11.99
C GLU A 28 -32.64 32.06 11.40
N SER A 29 -31.71 32.88 11.90
CA SER A 29 -30.30 32.80 11.48
C SER A 29 -29.63 31.46 11.82
N LEU A 30 -29.95 30.87 12.99
CA LEU A 30 -29.46 29.54 13.37
C LEU A 30 -30.07 28.44 12.49
N TYR A 31 -31.36 28.55 12.17
CA TYR A 31 -32.03 27.61 11.26
C TYR A 31 -31.45 27.68 9.85
N ASP A 32 -31.23 28.87 9.31
CA ASP A 32 -30.55 29.06 8.02
C ASP A 32 -29.14 28.46 8.02
N LEU A 33 -28.37 28.68 9.10
CA LEU A 33 -27.04 28.09 9.26
C LEU A 33 -27.09 26.55 9.27
N TRP A 34 -28.03 25.98 10.00
CA TRP A 34 -28.21 24.53 10.15
C TRP A 34 -28.73 23.87 8.87
N GLU A 35 -29.71 24.47 8.20
CA GLU A 35 -30.44 23.86 7.09
C GLU A 35 -29.77 24.12 5.74
N PHE A 36 -29.21 25.33 5.53
CA PHE A 36 -28.63 25.72 4.25
C PHE A 36 -27.10 25.66 4.22
N TYR A 37 -26.43 26.27 5.21
CA TYR A 37 -24.96 26.41 5.18
C TYR A 37 -24.22 25.13 5.61
N LEU A 38 -24.72 24.42 6.62
CA LEU A 38 -24.05 23.21 7.15
C LEU A 38 -23.98 22.06 6.12
N PRO A 39 -25.05 21.75 5.36
CA PRO A 39 -24.98 20.76 4.27
C PRO A 39 -24.07 21.21 3.12
N TYR A 40 -24.05 22.52 2.80
CA TYR A 40 -23.15 23.05 1.78
C TYR A 40 -21.67 22.93 2.19
N LEU A 41 -21.35 23.27 3.43
CA LEU A 41 -20.00 23.13 3.99
C LEU A 41 -19.57 21.66 4.03
N TYR A 42 -20.46 20.78 4.48
CA TYR A 42 -20.22 19.33 4.47
C TYR A 42 -20.01 18.78 3.06
N SER A 43 -20.77 19.28 2.08
CA SER A 43 -20.60 18.97 0.65
C SER A 43 -19.24 19.43 0.12
N CYS A 44 -18.78 20.62 0.47
CA CYS A 44 -17.44 21.12 0.13
C CYS A 44 -16.32 20.29 0.75
N VAL A 45 -16.43 19.94 2.04
CA VAL A 45 -15.43 19.10 2.74
C VAL A 45 -15.39 17.70 2.13
N SER A 46 -16.55 17.11 1.85
CA SER A 46 -16.67 15.81 1.19
C SER A 46 -16.06 15.82 -0.22
N LEU A 47 -16.33 16.86 -1.02
CA LEU A 47 -15.72 17.02 -2.34
C LEU A 47 -14.21 17.13 -2.26
N LEU A 48 -13.68 17.96 -1.34
CA LEU A 48 -12.23 18.09 -1.14
C LEU A 48 -11.59 16.78 -0.70
N GLY A 49 -12.24 16.03 0.20
CA GLY A 49 -11.83 14.69 0.59
C GLY A 49 -11.83 13.72 -0.59
N CYS A 50 -12.88 13.73 -1.43
CA CYS A 50 -12.97 12.88 -2.62
C CYS A 50 -11.90 13.22 -3.66
N LEU A 51 -11.61 14.50 -3.88
CA LEU A 51 -10.52 14.95 -4.78
C LEU A 51 -9.15 14.56 -4.23
N LEU A 52 -8.96 14.64 -2.92
CA LEU A 52 -7.74 14.17 -2.28
C LEU A 52 -7.58 12.65 -2.47
N LEU A 53 -8.64 11.87 -2.24
CA LEU A 53 -8.63 10.43 -2.50
C LEU A 53 -8.34 10.12 -3.98
N LEU A 54 -8.94 10.85 -4.93
CA LEU A 54 -8.73 10.68 -6.37
C LEU A 54 -7.24 10.76 -6.77
N VAL A 55 -6.48 11.63 -6.11
CA VAL A 55 -5.04 11.76 -6.35
C VAL A 55 -4.24 10.74 -5.52
N CYS A 56 -4.63 10.53 -4.27
CA CYS A 56 -3.92 9.65 -3.34
C CYS A 56 -4.03 8.18 -3.76
N THR A 57 -5.21 7.66 -4.10
CA THR A 57 -5.42 6.24 -4.34
C THR A 57 -4.54 5.72 -5.49
N PRO A 58 -4.49 6.32 -6.70
CA PRO A 58 -3.64 5.83 -7.78
C PRO A 58 -2.14 5.88 -7.44
N VAL A 59 -1.70 6.92 -6.72
CA VAL A 59 -0.31 7.04 -6.23
C VAL A 59 -0.01 5.94 -5.21
N GLY A 60 -0.94 5.67 -4.30
CA GLY A 60 -0.85 4.62 -3.31
C GLY A 60 -0.75 3.23 -3.92
N LEU A 61 -1.58 2.93 -4.91
CA LEU A 61 -1.52 1.68 -5.69
C LEU A 61 -0.12 1.50 -6.28
N SER A 62 0.42 2.53 -6.95
CA SER A 62 1.78 2.51 -7.50
C SER A 62 2.85 2.22 -6.45
N ARG A 63 2.70 2.81 -5.26
CA ARG A 63 3.64 2.67 -4.15
C ARG A 63 3.52 1.30 -3.50
N MET A 64 2.33 0.73 -3.38
CA MET A 64 2.14 -0.65 -2.92
C MET A 64 2.86 -1.65 -3.83
N PHE A 65 2.72 -1.54 -5.16
CA PHE A 65 3.49 -2.37 -6.10
C PHE A 65 5.01 -2.22 -5.90
N THR A 66 5.47 -1.01 -5.62
CA THR A 66 6.91 -0.74 -5.41
C THR A 66 7.41 -1.29 -4.07
N VAL A 67 6.66 -1.05 -2.99
CA VAL A 67 7.02 -1.49 -1.64
C VAL A 67 6.96 -3.01 -1.56
N THR A 68 5.92 -3.66 -2.11
CA THR A 68 5.87 -5.13 -2.19
C THR A 68 7.06 -5.69 -2.99
N GLY A 69 7.47 -5.00 -4.06
CA GLY A 69 8.68 -5.35 -4.80
C GLY A 69 9.97 -5.19 -3.98
N GLN A 70 10.09 -4.15 -3.15
CA GLN A 70 11.33 -3.87 -2.38
C GLN A 70 11.41 -4.65 -1.06
N LEU A 71 10.31 -4.75 -0.31
CA LEU A 71 10.27 -5.35 1.02
C LEU A 71 10.48 -6.87 0.99
N LEU A 72 10.16 -7.51 -0.14
CA LEU A 72 10.31 -8.96 -0.34
C LEU A 72 11.55 -9.36 -1.15
N VAL A 73 12.25 -8.40 -1.77
CA VAL A 73 13.58 -8.63 -2.34
C VAL A 73 14.59 -8.58 -1.19
N LYS A 74 14.67 -9.68 -0.44
CA LYS A 74 15.87 -10.07 0.35
C LYS A 74 16.69 -11.10 -0.45
N PRO A 75 17.43 -10.70 -1.51
CA PRO A 75 18.30 -11.61 -2.25
C PRO A 75 19.58 -11.89 -1.46
N ALA A 76 20.14 -10.89 -0.76
CA ALA A 76 21.41 -11.01 -0.06
C ALA A 76 21.40 -12.02 1.11
N ILE A 77 20.29 -12.14 1.85
CA ILE A 77 20.17 -13.11 2.95
C ILE A 77 20.04 -14.54 2.41
N LEU A 78 19.60 -14.72 1.17
CA LEU A 78 19.34 -16.04 0.61
C LEU A 78 20.53 -16.60 -0.18
N GLU A 79 21.30 -15.73 -0.83
CA GLU A 79 22.60 -16.12 -1.39
C GLU A 79 23.52 -16.66 -0.28
N ASP A 80 23.57 -15.96 0.85
CA ASP A 80 24.27 -16.41 2.06
C ASP A 80 23.69 -17.73 2.62
N LEU A 81 22.37 -17.95 2.59
CA LEU A 81 21.75 -19.19 3.07
C LEU A 81 22.01 -20.40 2.15
N ASP A 82 22.06 -20.19 0.83
CA ASP A 82 22.40 -21.23 -0.14
C ASP A 82 23.90 -21.57 -0.11
N GLU A 83 24.76 -20.58 0.04
CA GLU A 83 26.19 -20.78 0.28
C GLU A 83 26.43 -21.56 1.58
N GLN A 84 25.78 -21.18 2.68
CA GLN A 84 25.86 -21.91 3.95
C GLN A 84 25.36 -23.36 3.83
N MET A 85 24.26 -23.60 3.09
CA MET A 85 23.77 -24.94 2.84
C MET A 85 24.77 -25.78 2.04
N CYS A 86 25.41 -25.17 1.03
CA CYS A 86 26.43 -25.83 0.22
C CYS A 86 27.64 -26.24 1.06
N VAL A 87 28.16 -25.31 1.88
CA VAL A 87 29.30 -25.56 2.78
C VAL A 87 29.00 -26.69 3.76
N ILE A 88 27.84 -26.66 4.42
CA ILE A 88 27.45 -27.69 5.40
C ILE A 88 27.25 -29.06 4.73
N THR A 89 26.74 -29.09 3.49
CA THR A 89 26.57 -30.35 2.75
C THR A 89 27.92 -30.96 2.37
N LEU A 90 28.88 -30.14 1.94
CA LEU A 90 30.24 -30.60 1.65
C LEU A 90 30.96 -31.08 2.92
N GLU A 91 30.76 -30.40 4.05
CA GLU A 91 31.30 -30.82 5.36
C GLU A 91 30.73 -32.16 5.82
N GLU A 92 29.41 -32.37 5.67
CA GLU A 92 28.76 -33.66 5.94
C GLU A 92 29.37 -34.79 5.09
N GLU A 93 29.52 -34.57 3.77
CA GLU A 93 30.08 -35.56 2.87
C GLU A 93 31.55 -35.87 3.19
N ALA A 94 32.34 -34.86 3.55
CA ALA A 94 33.74 -35.04 3.94
C ALA A 94 33.87 -35.87 5.23
N LEU A 95 33.07 -35.55 6.26
CA LEU A 95 33.02 -36.31 7.52
C LEU A 95 32.53 -37.75 7.29
N GLN A 96 31.55 -37.94 6.43
CA GLN A 96 31.01 -39.26 6.12
C GLN A 96 32.01 -40.14 5.34
N ARG A 97 32.77 -39.56 4.40
CA ARG A 97 33.87 -40.26 3.72
C ARG A 97 34.99 -40.65 4.70
N ARG A 98 35.36 -39.76 5.63
CA ARG A 98 36.37 -40.05 6.66
C ARG A 98 35.93 -41.18 7.60
N LEU A 99 34.66 -41.19 8.01
CA LEU A 99 34.10 -42.23 8.87
C LEU A 99 34.08 -43.60 8.17
N ASN A 100 33.73 -43.63 6.88
CA ASN A 100 33.74 -44.86 6.08
C ASN A 100 35.15 -45.39 5.81
N GLY A 101 36.14 -44.50 5.68
CA GLY A 101 37.55 -44.90 5.57
C GLY A 101 38.05 -45.59 6.84
N LEU A 102 37.79 -44.99 8.01
CA LEU A 102 38.23 -45.54 9.30
C LEU A 102 37.54 -46.86 9.69
N SER A 103 36.26 -47.04 9.35
CA SER A 103 35.52 -48.27 9.65
C SER A 103 35.98 -49.47 8.83
N SER A 104 36.58 -49.24 7.66
CA SER A 104 37.14 -50.29 6.78
C SER A 104 38.53 -50.76 7.20
N SER A 105 39.30 -49.94 7.92
CA SER A 105 40.61 -50.28 8.48
C SER A 105 40.48 -50.89 9.87
N SER A 106 40.91 -52.13 10.07
CA SER A 106 40.75 -52.91 11.33
C SER A 106 41.54 -52.41 12.56
N THR A 107 42.05 -51.19 12.55
CA THR A 107 42.74 -50.58 13.70
C THR A 107 41.72 -49.93 14.64
N ARG A 108 41.59 -50.49 15.84
CA ARG A 108 40.82 -49.95 16.99
C ARG A 108 41.34 -48.55 17.34
N ASP A 109 40.75 -47.53 16.73
CA ASP A 109 41.13 -46.15 17.00
C ASP A 109 40.05 -45.41 17.80
N SER A 110 40.50 -44.75 18.85
CA SER A 110 39.69 -44.06 19.87
C SER A 110 38.93 -42.84 19.30
N GLY A 111 39.21 -42.43 18.05
CA GLY A 111 38.62 -41.26 17.38
C GLY A 111 37.30 -41.50 16.64
N VAL A 112 36.91 -42.75 16.38
CA VAL A 112 35.62 -43.08 15.73
C VAL A 112 34.38 -42.48 16.44
N PRO A 113 34.24 -42.58 17.78
CA PRO A 113 33.08 -42.01 18.46
C PRO A 113 33.05 -40.47 18.43
N GLU A 114 34.20 -39.81 18.32
CA GLU A 114 34.29 -38.35 18.25
C GLU A 114 33.87 -37.84 16.86
N LEU A 115 34.36 -38.48 15.80
CA LEU A 115 33.95 -38.20 14.42
C LEU A 115 32.45 -38.45 14.18
N ALA A 116 31.89 -39.49 14.80
CA ALA A 116 30.46 -39.77 14.75
C ALA A 116 29.61 -38.70 15.44
N ARG A 117 30.10 -38.11 16.55
CA ARG A 117 29.45 -36.97 17.22
C ARG A 117 29.48 -35.71 16.36
N GLU A 118 30.60 -35.42 15.71
CA GLU A 118 30.69 -34.28 14.78
C GLU A 118 29.74 -34.45 13.58
N LEU A 119 29.66 -35.65 13.00
CA LEU A 119 28.72 -35.94 11.92
C LEU A 119 27.26 -35.73 12.36
N GLN A 120 26.89 -36.15 13.57
CA GLN A 120 25.55 -35.87 14.12
C GLN A 120 25.32 -34.37 14.31
N ARG A 121 26.32 -33.62 14.76
CA ARG A 121 26.23 -32.16 14.91
C ARG A 121 25.98 -31.49 13.55
N VAL A 122 26.73 -31.85 12.52
CA VAL A 122 26.55 -31.30 11.16
C VAL A 122 25.18 -31.67 10.57
N LYS A 123 24.70 -32.91 10.77
CA LYS A 123 23.34 -33.33 10.35
C LYS A 123 22.23 -32.54 11.06
N THR A 124 22.36 -32.28 12.36
CA THR A 124 21.37 -31.47 13.08
C THR A 124 21.41 -29.99 12.67
N LEU A 125 22.58 -29.46 12.31
CA LEU A 125 22.74 -28.11 11.78
C LEU A 125 22.07 -28.00 10.39
N LYS A 126 22.35 -28.95 9.49
CA LYS A 126 21.75 -29.05 8.16
C LYS A 126 20.22 -29.08 8.19
N THR A 127 19.64 -29.98 9.00
CA THR A 127 18.18 -30.09 9.12
C THR A 127 17.52 -28.83 9.68
N LYS A 128 18.19 -28.11 10.60
CA LYS A 128 17.71 -26.81 11.08
C LYS A 128 17.77 -25.75 9.98
N LEU A 129 18.84 -25.72 9.19
CA LEU A 129 19.00 -24.79 8.08
C LEU A 129 18.00 -25.07 6.95
N GLU A 130 17.74 -26.35 6.64
CA GLU A 130 16.75 -26.78 5.64
C GLU A 130 15.34 -26.35 6.02
N ARG A 131 14.97 -26.46 7.29
CA ARG A 131 13.68 -25.95 7.79
C ARG A 131 13.56 -24.45 7.61
N ARG A 132 14.61 -23.68 7.93
CA ARG A 132 14.61 -22.21 7.70
C ARG A 132 14.55 -21.87 6.21
N LYS A 133 15.29 -22.61 5.38
CA LYS A 133 15.28 -22.45 3.92
C LYS A 133 13.91 -22.75 3.33
N LYS A 134 13.23 -23.82 3.76
CA LYS A 134 11.89 -24.17 3.24
C LYS A 134 10.83 -23.16 3.67
N ALA A 135 10.87 -22.67 4.91
CA ALA A 135 9.99 -21.59 5.37
C ALA A 135 10.21 -20.30 4.55
N SER A 136 11.47 -19.92 4.32
CA SER A 136 11.83 -18.74 3.52
C SER A 136 11.52 -18.91 2.01
N ALA A 137 11.70 -20.12 1.48
CA ALA A 137 11.38 -20.45 0.09
C ALA A 137 9.88 -20.41 -0.18
N TRP A 138 9.03 -20.79 0.79
CA TRP A 138 7.58 -20.69 0.66
C TRP A 138 7.11 -19.22 0.61
N GLU A 139 7.64 -18.38 1.49
CA GLU A 139 7.39 -16.93 1.47
C GLU A 139 7.80 -16.27 0.14
N ARG A 140 8.88 -16.74 -0.50
CA ARG A 140 9.38 -16.08 -1.71
C ARG A 140 8.91 -16.69 -3.03
N ASN A 141 8.72 -18.01 -3.09
CA ASN A 141 8.31 -18.68 -4.33
C ASN A 141 6.79 -18.71 -4.51
N LEU A 142 6.02 -18.64 -3.40
CA LEU A 142 4.57 -18.67 -3.45
C LEU A 142 3.97 -17.34 -3.00
N VAL A 143 4.36 -16.80 -1.85
CA VAL A 143 3.71 -15.59 -1.32
C VAL A 143 4.02 -14.35 -2.17
N TYR A 144 5.25 -14.19 -2.67
CA TYR A 144 5.59 -13.08 -3.57
C TYR A 144 4.72 -13.01 -4.84
N PRO A 145 4.71 -14.04 -5.73
CA PRO A 145 3.88 -13.97 -6.93
C PRO A 145 2.40 -13.96 -6.58
N ALA A 146 1.96 -14.63 -5.50
CA ALA A 146 0.58 -14.60 -5.08
C ALA A 146 0.11 -13.19 -4.67
N VAL A 147 0.88 -12.48 -3.83
CA VAL A 147 0.54 -11.10 -3.41
C VAL A 147 0.59 -10.14 -4.59
N MET A 148 1.57 -10.28 -5.48
CA MET A 148 1.68 -9.44 -6.68
C MET A 148 0.49 -9.64 -7.63
N VAL A 149 0.10 -10.90 -7.86
CA VAL A 149 -1.08 -11.25 -8.67
C VAL A 149 -2.34 -10.76 -7.97
N LEU A 150 -2.48 -10.93 -6.66
CA LEU A 150 -3.64 -10.46 -5.91
C LEU A 150 -3.80 -8.93 -6.01
N LEU A 151 -2.73 -8.16 -5.80
CA LEU A 151 -2.74 -6.70 -5.97
C LEU A 151 -3.11 -6.28 -7.40
N LEU A 152 -2.58 -7.00 -8.40
CA LEU A 152 -2.88 -6.74 -9.81
C LEU A 152 -4.33 -7.09 -10.15
N MET A 153 -4.85 -8.20 -9.63
CA MET A 153 -6.25 -8.60 -9.77
C MET A 153 -7.18 -7.58 -9.11
N GLU A 154 -6.91 -7.17 -7.86
CA GLU A 154 -7.69 -6.16 -7.14
C GLU A 154 -7.70 -4.82 -7.88
N THR A 155 -6.54 -4.36 -8.39
CA THR A 155 -6.45 -3.12 -9.17
C THR A 155 -7.22 -3.24 -10.49
N SER A 156 -7.08 -4.37 -11.19
CA SER A 156 -7.76 -4.60 -12.47
C SER A 156 -9.27 -4.67 -12.30
N VAL A 157 -9.74 -5.37 -11.26
CA VAL A 157 -11.16 -5.42 -10.89
C VAL A 157 -11.68 -4.02 -10.55
N SER A 158 -10.94 -3.23 -9.77
CA SER A 158 -11.31 -1.84 -9.47
C SER A 158 -11.48 -0.99 -10.73
N VAL A 159 -10.52 -1.05 -11.67
CA VAL A 159 -10.62 -0.31 -12.95
C VAL A 159 -11.79 -0.80 -13.80
N LEU A 160 -12.02 -2.12 -13.88
CA LEU A 160 -13.14 -2.68 -14.64
C LEU A 160 -14.50 -2.27 -14.07
N LEU A 161 -14.64 -2.25 -12.74
CA LEU A 161 -15.86 -1.77 -12.08
C LEU A 161 -16.14 -0.30 -12.40
N VAL A 162 -15.11 0.55 -12.29
CA VAL A 162 -15.24 1.97 -12.61
C VAL A 162 -15.55 2.18 -14.09
N ALA A 163 -14.92 1.42 -14.99
CA ALA A 163 -15.21 1.47 -16.43
C ALA A 163 -16.66 1.07 -16.75
N ARG A 164 -17.16 0.01 -16.10
CA ARG A 164 -18.57 -0.39 -16.21
C ARG A 164 -19.51 0.69 -15.64
N ASN A 165 -19.14 1.33 -14.52
CA ASN A 165 -19.90 2.43 -13.93
C ASN A 165 -19.96 3.65 -14.88
N ILE A 166 -18.85 4.01 -15.51
CA ILE A 166 -18.80 5.07 -16.55
C ILE A 166 -19.72 4.72 -17.72
N LEU A 167 -19.67 3.48 -18.21
CA LEU A 167 -20.51 3.03 -19.31
C LEU A 167 -22.01 3.10 -18.95
N TYR A 168 -22.39 2.69 -17.73
CA TYR A 168 -23.78 2.84 -17.26
C TYR A 168 -24.20 4.30 -17.15
N LEU A 169 -23.35 5.17 -16.61
CA LEU A 169 -23.63 6.60 -16.52
C LEU A 169 -23.80 7.24 -17.92
N LEU A 170 -23.06 6.78 -18.93
CA LEU A 170 -23.18 7.27 -20.31
C LEU A 170 -24.42 6.74 -21.04
N LEU A 171 -24.87 5.52 -20.73
CA LEU A 171 -26.01 4.87 -21.40
C LEU A 171 -27.36 5.17 -20.74
N ASP A 172 -27.37 5.48 -19.44
CA ASP A 172 -28.58 5.72 -18.65
C ASP A 172 -28.40 6.92 -17.72
N GLU A 173 -28.90 8.08 -18.13
CA GLU A 173 -28.85 9.33 -17.36
C GLU A 173 -29.56 9.24 -15.99
N THR A 174 -30.41 8.23 -15.78
CA THR A 174 -31.13 8.01 -14.51
C THR A 174 -30.32 7.23 -13.46
N ALA A 175 -29.14 6.70 -13.81
CA ALA A 175 -28.30 5.89 -12.92
C ALA A 175 -27.51 6.70 -11.86
N MET A 176 -27.74 8.02 -11.79
CA MET A 176 -27.02 8.97 -10.94
C MET A 176 -26.99 8.54 -9.46
N PRO A 177 -25.90 8.80 -8.69
CA PRO A 177 -25.78 8.31 -7.32
C PRO A 177 -26.75 8.94 -6.30
N LYS A 178 -27.71 9.76 -6.75
CA LYS A 178 -28.58 10.64 -5.95
C LYS A 178 -29.71 9.96 -5.18
N GLY A 179 -29.78 8.64 -5.20
CA GLY A 179 -30.73 7.88 -4.39
C GLY A 179 -31.56 6.97 -5.27
N ALA A 180 -31.20 5.69 -5.27
CA ALA A 180 -32.15 4.69 -5.70
C ALA A 180 -33.31 4.70 -4.69
N GLN A 181 -34.46 5.25 -5.05
CA GLN A 181 -35.73 5.04 -4.33
C GLN A 181 -36.26 3.60 -4.48
N GLY A 182 -35.39 2.64 -4.80
CA GLY A 182 -35.73 1.24 -4.91
C GLY A 182 -35.06 0.46 -3.78
N PRO A 183 -35.81 -0.38 -3.01
CA PRO A 183 -35.23 -1.35 -2.09
C PRO A 183 -34.54 -2.46 -2.89
N GLY A 184 -33.38 -2.14 -3.47
CA GLY A 184 -32.59 -3.03 -4.30
C GLY A 184 -31.26 -3.35 -3.62
N ILE A 185 -31.32 -4.02 -2.47
CA ILE A 185 -30.12 -4.59 -1.86
C ILE A 185 -29.52 -5.58 -2.88
N GLY A 186 -28.27 -5.34 -3.30
CA GLY A 186 -27.46 -6.32 -4.00
C GLY A 186 -27.66 -6.46 -5.51
N ILE A 187 -28.66 -5.88 -6.17
CA ILE A 187 -28.96 -6.20 -7.58
C ILE A 187 -28.02 -5.57 -8.65
N VAL A 188 -27.14 -4.62 -8.29
CA VAL A 188 -26.31 -3.87 -9.27
C VAL A 188 -24.80 -3.85 -8.95
N SER A 189 -24.36 -4.33 -7.78
CA SER A 189 -22.94 -4.39 -7.36
C SER A 189 -22.38 -5.82 -7.38
N LEU A 190 -21.08 -6.00 -7.09
CA LEU A 190 -20.47 -7.33 -6.94
C LEU A 190 -21.23 -8.21 -5.93
N SER A 191 -21.84 -7.63 -4.89
CA SER A 191 -22.74 -8.31 -3.95
C SER A 191 -23.96 -9.00 -4.60
N ALA A 192 -24.30 -8.70 -5.86
CA ALA A 192 -25.27 -9.47 -6.67
C ALA A 192 -24.89 -10.94 -6.80
N PHE A 193 -23.59 -11.24 -6.75
CA PHE A 193 -23.05 -12.60 -6.79
C PHE A 193 -23.14 -13.33 -5.43
N GLY A 194 -23.85 -12.76 -4.44
CA GLY A 194 -24.04 -13.34 -3.11
C GLY A 194 -22.85 -13.09 -2.17
N LEU A 195 -22.59 -14.04 -1.26
CA LEU A 195 -21.58 -13.92 -0.20
C LEU A 195 -20.17 -13.60 -0.74
N VAL A 196 -19.78 -14.25 -1.85
CA VAL A 196 -18.47 -14.05 -2.48
C VAL A 196 -18.35 -12.63 -3.02
N GLY A 197 -19.42 -12.12 -3.61
CA GLY A 197 -19.51 -10.76 -4.11
C GLY A 197 -19.36 -9.71 -3.01
N ALA A 198 -20.07 -9.91 -1.89
CA ALA A 198 -19.96 -9.03 -0.73
C ALA A 198 -18.56 -9.08 -0.09
N ALA A 199 -17.95 -10.27 0.00
CA ALA A 199 -16.58 -10.41 0.49
C ALA A 199 -15.58 -9.65 -0.40
N LEU A 200 -15.69 -9.78 -1.74
CA LEU A 200 -14.87 -9.04 -2.70
C LEU A 200 -15.05 -7.52 -2.56
N GLU A 201 -16.28 -7.07 -2.34
CA GLU A 201 -16.61 -5.65 -2.14
C GLU A 201 -15.96 -5.09 -0.87
N ILE A 202 -16.00 -5.83 0.24
CA ILE A 202 -15.30 -5.48 1.49
C ILE A 202 -13.79 -5.42 1.28
N VAL A 203 -13.23 -6.42 0.59
CA VAL A 203 -11.78 -6.45 0.26
C VAL A 203 -11.40 -5.25 -0.59
N LEU A 204 -12.20 -4.88 -1.59
CA LEU A 204 -11.96 -3.69 -2.43
C LEU A 204 -12.04 -2.38 -1.64
N ILE A 205 -13.02 -2.23 -0.73
CA ILE A 205 -13.10 -1.05 0.13
C ILE A 205 -11.85 -0.94 1.00
N PHE A 206 -11.44 -2.05 1.64
CA PHE A 206 -10.24 -2.06 2.47
C PHE A 206 -8.99 -1.77 1.64
N TYR A 207 -8.89 -2.35 0.46
CA TYR A 207 -7.81 -2.12 -0.49
C TYR A 207 -7.69 -0.63 -0.88
N LEU A 208 -8.80 0.01 -1.22
CA LEU A 208 -8.85 1.43 -1.55
C LEU A 208 -8.52 2.30 -0.34
N MET A 209 -8.97 1.93 0.86
CA MET A 209 -8.64 2.62 2.10
C MET A 209 -7.13 2.62 2.34
N VAL A 210 -6.50 1.45 2.37
CA VAL A 210 -5.06 1.33 2.63
C VAL A 210 -4.26 2.01 1.50
N SER A 211 -4.67 1.84 0.24
CA SER A 211 -4.05 2.51 -0.90
C SER A 211 -4.12 4.04 -0.76
N SER A 212 -5.26 4.57 -0.36
CA SER A 212 -5.43 6.02 -0.19
C SER A 212 -4.58 6.57 0.95
N VAL A 213 -4.44 5.84 2.06
CA VAL A 213 -3.56 6.24 3.17
C VAL A 213 -2.09 6.19 2.77
N VAL A 214 -1.65 5.10 2.12
CA VAL A 214 -0.28 4.98 1.60
C VAL A 214 0.02 6.07 0.57
N GLY A 215 -0.97 6.38 -0.28
CA GLY A 215 -0.91 7.46 -1.25
C GLY A 215 -0.77 8.83 -0.62
N PHE A 216 -1.61 9.13 0.39
CA PHE A 216 -1.58 10.39 1.13
C PHE A 216 -0.20 10.68 1.69
N TYR A 217 0.40 9.73 2.41
CA TYR A 217 1.76 9.89 2.96
C TYR A 217 2.87 9.87 1.89
N SER A 218 2.59 9.37 0.69
CA SER A 218 3.55 9.37 -0.42
C SER A 218 3.57 10.68 -1.22
N LEU A 219 2.57 11.55 -1.07
CA LEU A 219 2.53 12.85 -1.74
C LEU A 219 3.57 13.80 -1.15
N ARG A 220 4.24 14.59 -2.00
CA ARG A 220 5.27 15.56 -1.56
C ARG A 220 4.76 16.58 -0.54
N VAL A 221 3.52 17.03 -0.71
CA VAL A 221 2.88 18.02 0.16
C VAL A 221 2.59 17.45 1.55
N PHE A 222 2.22 16.17 1.63
CA PHE A 222 1.77 15.52 2.87
C PHE A 222 2.82 14.58 3.49
N GLY A 223 3.94 14.33 2.82
CA GLY A 223 5.04 13.51 3.34
C GLY A 223 5.66 14.07 4.63
N SER A 224 5.57 15.39 4.86
CA SER A 224 6.00 16.01 6.12
C SER A 224 5.11 15.65 7.32
N PHE A 225 3.91 15.11 7.08
CA PHE A 225 2.99 14.64 8.13
C PHE A 225 3.27 13.18 8.54
N VAL A 226 4.22 12.48 7.92
CA VAL A 226 4.55 11.11 8.35
C VAL A 226 4.99 11.12 9.83
N PRO A 227 4.29 10.40 10.72
CA PRO A 227 4.63 10.37 12.12
C PRO A 227 5.97 9.66 12.32
N LYS A 228 6.86 10.28 13.10
CA LYS A 228 8.17 9.73 13.48
C LYS A 228 8.20 9.51 14.98
N LYS A 229 8.71 8.36 15.42
CA LYS A 229 8.83 8.06 16.84
C LYS A 229 9.67 9.14 17.53
N ASP A 230 9.14 9.68 18.63
CA ASP A 230 9.77 10.70 19.49
C ASP A 230 10.02 12.09 18.84
N ASP A 231 9.56 12.33 17.62
CA ASP A 231 9.83 13.57 16.84
C ASP A 231 8.56 14.06 16.11
N THR A 232 7.43 14.08 16.84
CA THR A 232 6.14 14.57 16.34
C THR A 232 5.61 15.71 17.19
N THR A 233 5.69 16.94 16.67
CA THR A 233 5.02 18.11 17.23
C THR A 233 3.51 17.91 17.30
N MET A 234 2.85 18.42 18.34
CA MET A 234 1.38 18.32 18.53
C MET A 234 0.58 18.76 17.29
N THR A 235 1.04 19.79 16.57
CA THR A 235 0.42 20.25 15.32
C THR A 235 0.39 19.18 14.22
N LYS A 236 1.44 18.34 14.10
CA LYS A 236 1.49 17.23 13.14
C LYS A 236 0.52 16.11 13.54
N ILE A 237 0.37 15.86 14.85
CA ILE A 237 -0.58 14.88 15.37
C ILE A 237 -2.01 15.30 15.02
N ILE A 238 -2.38 16.55 15.36
CA ILE A 238 -3.70 17.10 15.03
C ILE A 238 -3.93 17.07 13.52
N GLY A 239 -2.95 17.49 12.71
CA GLY A 239 -3.04 17.45 11.26
C GLY A 239 -3.25 16.05 10.70
N ASN A 240 -2.56 15.04 11.23
CA ASN A 240 -2.78 13.64 10.86
C ASN A 240 -4.17 13.14 11.24
N CYS A 241 -4.63 13.43 12.46
CA CYS A 241 -5.97 13.06 12.90
C CYS A 241 -7.03 13.66 11.99
N VAL A 242 -6.94 14.96 11.70
CA VAL A 242 -7.88 15.66 10.80
C VAL A 242 -7.80 15.07 9.39
N SER A 243 -6.60 14.81 8.87
CA SER A 243 -6.43 14.27 7.52
C SER A 243 -7.01 12.86 7.39
N ILE A 244 -6.69 11.96 8.33
CA ILE A 244 -7.24 10.60 8.35
C ILE A 244 -8.76 10.64 8.51
N LEU A 245 -9.29 11.54 9.35
CA LEU A 245 -10.73 11.68 9.55
C LEU A 245 -11.44 12.14 8.26
N VAL A 246 -10.87 13.10 7.53
CA VAL A 246 -11.38 13.55 6.22
C VAL A 246 -11.28 12.44 5.17
N LEU A 247 -10.16 11.70 5.11
CA LEU A 247 -10.03 10.55 4.20
C LEU A 247 -11.07 9.48 4.53
N SER A 248 -11.26 9.15 5.81
CA SER A 248 -12.19 8.14 6.29
C SER A 248 -13.65 8.47 5.95
N SER A 249 -14.04 9.74 6.10
CA SER A 249 -15.40 10.18 5.77
C SER A 249 -15.66 10.26 4.27
N ALA A 250 -14.63 10.53 3.46
CA ALA A 250 -14.75 10.59 2.00
C ALA A 250 -14.67 9.21 1.32
N LEU A 251 -14.11 8.19 1.97
CA LEU A 251 -13.96 6.84 1.39
C LEU A 251 -15.29 6.18 0.99
N PRO A 252 -16.35 6.19 1.84
CA PRO A 252 -17.67 5.67 1.45
C PRO A 252 -18.27 6.44 0.26
N VAL A 253 -18.10 7.77 0.24
CA VAL A 253 -18.58 8.63 -0.84
C VAL A 253 -17.86 8.30 -2.14
N MET A 254 -16.53 8.14 -2.10
CA MET A 254 -15.72 7.72 -3.24
C MET A 254 -16.16 6.33 -3.74
N SER A 255 -16.29 5.35 -2.84
CA SER A 255 -16.69 3.98 -3.20
C SER A 255 -18.04 3.94 -3.92
N ARG A 256 -19.00 4.75 -3.46
CA ARG A 256 -20.30 4.92 -4.13
C ARG A 256 -20.18 5.65 -5.46
N THR A 257 -19.40 6.73 -5.51
CA THR A 257 -19.19 7.54 -6.72
C THR A 257 -18.53 6.71 -7.83
N LEU A 258 -17.59 5.84 -7.45
CA LEU A 258 -16.89 4.90 -8.33
C LEU A 258 -17.76 3.71 -8.77
N GLY A 259 -18.93 3.52 -8.18
CA GLY A 259 -19.84 2.41 -8.47
C GLY A 259 -19.36 1.06 -7.93
N ILE A 260 -18.43 1.06 -6.97
CA ILE A 260 -17.92 -0.16 -6.34
C ILE A 260 -18.97 -0.73 -5.39
N THR A 261 -19.60 0.14 -4.60
CA THR A 261 -20.66 -0.21 -3.66
C THR A 261 -21.91 0.64 -3.90
N ARG A 262 -23.09 0.02 -3.80
CA ARG A 262 -24.39 0.74 -3.78
C ARG A 262 -24.99 0.83 -2.38
N PHE A 263 -24.30 0.34 -1.35
CA PHE A 263 -24.77 0.37 0.04
C PHE A 263 -24.96 1.82 0.51
N ASP A 264 -26.23 2.18 0.72
CA ASP A 264 -26.67 3.45 1.29
C ASP A 264 -27.03 3.25 2.76
N LEU A 265 -26.07 2.82 3.58
CA LEU A 265 -26.29 2.51 5.01
C LEU A 265 -26.68 3.75 5.83
N LEU A 266 -26.46 4.96 5.31
CA LEU A 266 -26.75 6.21 5.99
C LEU A 266 -27.94 6.97 5.41
N GLY A 267 -28.45 6.65 4.21
CA GLY A 267 -29.58 7.37 3.58
C GLY A 267 -29.34 8.86 3.29
N ASP A 268 -28.19 9.41 3.71
CA ASP A 268 -27.92 10.84 3.82
C ASP A 268 -27.01 11.35 2.68
N PHE A 269 -26.47 10.44 1.86
CA PHE A 269 -25.62 10.80 0.72
C PHE A 269 -26.38 11.58 -0.38
N GLY A 270 -27.71 11.58 -0.34
CA GLY A 270 -28.55 12.43 -1.19
C GLY A 270 -28.43 13.93 -0.89
N ARG A 271 -27.89 14.32 0.27
CA ARG A 271 -27.68 15.74 0.64
C ARG A 271 -26.46 16.37 -0.03
N PHE A 272 -25.60 15.58 -0.66
CA PHE A 272 -24.43 16.09 -1.38
C PHE A 272 -24.83 16.71 -2.72
N ASN A 273 -24.86 18.04 -2.78
CA ASN A 273 -25.29 18.76 -3.96
C ASN A 273 -24.42 18.44 -5.20
N TRP A 274 -23.10 18.24 -5.01
CA TRP A 274 -22.15 17.92 -6.10
C TRP A 274 -22.37 16.52 -6.71
N LEU A 275 -22.85 15.56 -5.91
CA LEU A 275 -23.09 14.17 -6.33
C LEU A 275 -24.24 14.06 -7.35
N GLY A 276 -24.98 15.16 -7.51
CA GLY A 276 -26.02 15.32 -8.52
C GLY A 276 -25.66 16.02 -9.79
N ASN A 277 -24.41 16.40 -9.96
CA ASN A 277 -23.97 16.94 -11.23
C ASN A 277 -23.33 15.81 -12.03
N PHE A 278 -23.97 15.46 -13.15
CA PHE A 278 -23.56 14.36 -14.00
C PHE A 278 -22.13 14.52 -14.46
N HIS A 279 -21.77 15.73 -14.89
CA HIS A 279 -20.44 16.04 -15.39
C HIS A 279 -19.37 15.89 -14.31
N ILE A 280 -19.66 16.27 -13.07
CA ILE A 280 -18.69 16.13 -11.96
C ILE A 280 -18.46 14.66 -11.66
N VAL A 281 -19.53 13.87 -11.53
CA VAL A 281 -19.43 12.43 -11.24
C VAL A 281 -18.74 11.69 -12.40
N LEU A 282 -19.10 12.00 -13.65
CA LEU A 282 -18.48 11.40 -14.83
C LEU A 282 -17.00 11.77 -14.93
N ALA A 283 -16.66 13.05 -14.78
CA ALA A 283 -15.27 13.51 -14.84
C ALA A 283 -14.42 12.88 -13.73
N TYR A 284 -14.97 12.75 -12.52
CA TYR A 284 -14.31 12.08 -11.40
C TYR A 284 -14.00 10.62 -11.71
N ASN A 285 -15.00 9.86 -12.15
CA ASN A 285 -14.85 8.45 -12.50
C ASN A 285 -13.86 8.25 -13.66
N LEU A 286 -13.98 9.07 -14.71
CA LEU A 286 -13.11 9.03 -15.87
C LEU A 286 -11.66 9.34 -15.48
N LEU A 287 -11.44 10.38 -14.67
CA LEU A 287 -10.11 10.75 -14.20
C LEU A 287 -9.50 9.63 -13.34
N PHE A 288 -10.29 9.03 -12.44
CA PHE A 288 -9.84 7.88 -11.63
C PHE A 288 -9.42 6.70 -12.52
N ALA A 289 -10.27 6.32 -13.49
CA ALA A 289 -10.01 5.21 -14.39
C ALA A 289 -8.76 5.45 -15.24
N VAL A 290 -8.62 6.65 -15.82
CA VAL A 290 -7.48 7.02 -16.66
C VAL A 290 -6.17 7.02 -15.86
N VAL A 291 -6.15 7.69 -14.69
CA VAL A 291 -4.94 7.79 -13.87
C VAL A 291 -4.53 6.42 -13.33
N THR A 292 -5.48 5.61 -12.87
CA THR A 292 -5.21 4.26 -12.34
C THR A 292 -4.72 3.33 -13.46
N THR A 293 -5.33 3.37 -14.64
CA THR A 293 -4.90 2.58 -15.81
C THR A 293 -3.51 3.00 -16.26
N LEU A 294 -3.24 4.30 -16.38
CA LEU A 294 -1.90 4.82 -16.73
C LEU A 294 -0.84 4.38 -15.71
N CYS A 295 -1.18 4.38 -14.42
CA CYS A 295 -0.29 3.89 -13.37
C CYS A 295 0.01 2.39 -13.54
N LEU A 296 -1.01 1.57 -13.77
CA LEU A 296 -0.88 0.12 -13.94
C LEU A 296 -0.08 -0.21 -15.20
N VAL A 297 -0.39 0.41 -16.33
CA VAL A 297 0.35 0.24 -17.59
C VAL A 297 1.80 0.65 -17.40
N ARG A 298 2.09 1.83 -16.84
CA ARG A 298 3.49 2.25 -16.61
C ARG A 298 4.25 1.27 -15.72
N LYS A 299 3.63 0.77 -14.66
CA LYS A 299 4.25 -0.20 -13.74
C LYS A 299 4.49 -1.55 -14.41
N PHE A 300 3.48 -2.10 -15.06
CA PHE A 300 3.59 -3.37 -15.77
C PHE A 300 4.59 -3.28 -16.92
N THR A 301 4.51 -2.24 -17.76
CA THR A 301 5.48 -1.99 -18.83
C THR A 301 6.89 -1.81 -18.28
N SER A 302 7.08 -1.16 -17.12
CA SER A 302 8.42 -1.05 -16.50
C SER A 302 8.97 -2.40 -16.04
N ALA A 303 8.15 -3.23 -15.39
CA ALA A 303 8.56 -4.56 -14.93
C ALA A 303 8.89 -5.48 -16.11
N VAL A 304 8.04 -5.51 -17.14
CA VAL A 304 8.27 -6.28 -18.36
C VAL A 304 9.53 -5.78 -19.08
N ARG A 305 9.75 -4.46 -19.15
CA ARG A 305 10.96 -3.89 -19.76
C ARG A 305 12.23 -4.27 -18.99
N GLU A 306 12.20 -4.25 -17.67
CA GLU A 306 13.36 -4.65 -16.85
C GLU A 306 13.68 -6.14 -17.01
N GLU A 307 12.68 -7.02 -17.00
CA GLU A 307 12.89 -8.45 -17.24
C GLU A 307 13.34 -8.73 -18.69
N LEU A 308 12.81 -8.02 -19.68
CA LEU A 308 13.23 -8.14 -21.07
C LEU A 308 14.70 -7.66 -21.25
N LEU A 309 15.08 -6.55 -20.63
CA LEU A 309 16.47 -6.05 -20.63
C LEU A 309 17.44 -7.02 -19.96
N LYS A 310 17.00 -7.67 -18.88
CA LYS A 310 17.76 -8.70 -18.17
C LYS A 310 17.89 -9.97 -19.02
N ALA A 311 16.82 -10.41 -19.68
CA ALA A 311 16.81 -11.57 -20.57
C ALA A 311 17.63 -11.34 -21.85
N LEU A 312 17.65 -10.11 -22.37
CA LEU A 312 18.48 -9.68 -23.51
C LEU A 312 19.97 -9.50 -23.13
N GLY A 313 20.36 -9.71 -21.87
CA GLY A 313 21.75 -9.64 -21.42
C GLY A 313 22.36 -8.23 -21.45
N LEU A 314 21.55 -7.18 -21.66
CA LEU A 314 22.01 -5.80 -21.84
C LEU A 314 22.50 -5.13 -20.54
N HIS A 315 22.43 -5.82 -19.40
CA HIS A 315 23.10 -5.38 -18.16
C HIS A 315 24.65 -5.42 -18.29
N LYS A 316 25.19 -6.17 -19.26
CA LYS A 316 26.63 -6.16 -19.58
C LYS A 316 27.08 -4.92 -20.39
N LEU A 317 26.16 -4.17 -21.00
CA LEU A 317 26.48 -2.98 -21.81
C LEU A 317 26.32 -1.65 -21.08
N TYR A 318 25.75 -1.64 -19.87
CA TYR A 318 25.61 -0.41 -19.05
C TYR A 318 26.82 -0.11 -18.14
N LEU A 319 27.99 -0.70 -18.43
CA LEU A 319 29.26 -0.23 -17.87
C LEU A 319 30.27 0.00 -18.99
N PRO A 320 30.28 1.21 -19.56
CA PRO A 320 31.51 1.80 -20.07
C PRO A 320 31.75 3.14 -19.35
N GLY A 321 32.80 3.20 -18.52
CA GLY A 321 33.38 4.48 -18.11
C GLY A 321 33.70 4.67 -16.63
N ALA A 322 34.32 3.71 -15.95
CA ALA A 322 35.11 3.99 -14.75
C ALA A 322 36.24 2.95 -14.57
N ALA A 323 36.97 2.64 -15.63
CA ALA A 323 38.24 1.91 -15.52
C ALA A 323 39.12 2.25 -16.73
N GLY A 324 40.36 2.66 -16.42
CA GLY A 324 41.42 3.08 -17.33
C GLY A 324 41.56 4.60 -17.35
N ASP A 325 42.67 5.22 -17.02
CA ASP A 325 44.03 4.80 -16.67
C ASP A 325 44.66 6.14 -16.19
N SER A 326 45.37 6.23 -15.07
CA SER A 326 46.80 5.96 -14.93
C SER A 326 47.39 7.22 -14.26
N ASP A 327 47.78 7.11 -13.00
CA ASP A 327 48.98 7.82 -12.58
C ASP A 327 49.81 6.91 -11.68
N VAL A 328 51.07 6.83 -12.04
CA VAL A 328 52.05 5.82 -11.66
C VAL A 328 52.95 6.38 -10.55
N LYS A 329 53.27 5.49 -9.59
CA LYS A 329 54.46 5.44 -8.68
C LYS A 329 54.48 6.29 -7.38
N PRO A 330 55.33 5.89 -6.39
CA PRO A 330 55.64 4.54 -5.89
C PRO A 330 55.44 4.41 -4.35
N ALA A 331 55.54 3.17 -3.89
CA ALA A 331 55.69 2.80 -2.48
C ALA A 331 56.88 3.50 -1.79
N ALA A 332 56.66 3.96 -0.56
CA ALA A 332 57.69 4.16 0.45
C ALA A 332 57.17 3.61 1.79
N ASN A 333 57.89 2.61 2.27
CA ASN A 333 57.76 1.95 3.55
C ASN A 333 58.29 2.89 4.67
N GLY A 334 57.73 2.86 5.88
CA GLY A 334 58.39 3.48 7.04
C GLY A 334 57.51 3.98 8.18
N HIS A 335 57.30 3.13 9.18
CA HIS A 335 57.51 3.39 10.62
C HIS A 335 56.90 4.61 11.36
N GLN A 336 56.10 4.27 12.38
CA GLN A 336 56.26 4.63 13.82
C GLN A 336 55.71 5.97 14.39
N LYS A 337 54.75 5.79 15.33
CA LYS A 337 54.54 6.44 16.66
C LYS A 337 54.39 7.97 16.83
N ALA A 338 53.41 8.26 17.71
CA ALA A 338 53.25 9.42 18.62
C ALA A 338 53.02 10.78 17.93
N LEU A 339 52.12 11.65 18.39
CA LEU A 339 51.68 11.95 19.75
C LEU A 339 50.22 12.44 19.73
#